data_AF-A0AA41BKV2-F1
#
_entry.id   AF-A0AA41BKV2-F1
#
_cell.length_a   1.000
_cell.length_b   1.000
_cell.length_c   1.000
_cell.angle_alpha   90.00
_cell.angle_beta   90.00
_cell.angle_gamma   90.00
#
_symmetry.space_group_name_H-M   'P 1'
#
loop_
_entity.id
_entity.type
_entity.pdbx_description
1 polymer ?
#
loop_
_entity_poly.entity_id
_entity_poly.type
_entity_poly.pdbx_seq_one_letter_code
_entity_poly.pdbx_strand_id
1 'polypeptide(L)'
;PTLASTDAPCSSLVVIYTPEGKFKRYLMIPRSPTLVLVDSSIIAAAPVRFLVSGIGDALATWFEAEDCRIKGAGNMTTRPGPMTAFELARFCYTTLMRYGRLAKLACEQHQVTPALEPVIEANKLLSGLGFESGRLAAAPAIHNGMPVLPAPTQAWRRTKVAVGPPA
;
A
#
# COMPACT_ATOMS: atom_id res chain seq x y z
N PRO A 1 -7.90 11.43 -1.73
CA PRO A 1 -7.02 11.27 -0.55
C PRO A 1 -6.13 12.49 -0.35
N THR A 2 -5.87 12.93 0.89
CA THR A 2 -4.95 14.04 1.18
C THR A 2 -3.56 13.56 1.63
N LEU A 3 -3.36 12.25 1.79
CA LEU A 3 -2.09 11.60 2.11
C LEU A 3 -1.85 10.40 1.20
N ALA A 4 -0.59 10.17 0.83
CA ALA A 4 -0.14 9.05 0.01
C ALA A 4 0.50 7.92 0.82
N SER A 5 -0.10 7.57 1.97
CA SER A 5 0.51 6.68 2.97
C SER A 5 0.09 5.21 2.96
N THR A 6 -0.97 4.87 2.23
CA THR A 6 -1.46 3.51 2.04
C THR A 6 -2.12 3.36 0.68
N ASP A 7 -2.33 2.12 0.24
CA ASP A 7 -2.97 1.72 -1.02
C ASP A 7 -4.50 1.53 -0.95
N ALA A 8 -5.06 1.54 0.26
CA ALA A 8 -6.49 1.36 0.54
C ALA A 8 -7.49 2.19 -0.30
N PRO A 9 -7.24 3.44 -0.74
CA PRO A 9 -8.28 4.29 -1.33
C PRO A 9 -9.02 3.75 -2.55
N CYS A 10 -8.39 2.88 -3.35
CA CYS A 10 -9.02 2.29 -4.53
C CYS A 10 -9.80 1.00 -4.23
N SER A 11 -9.67 0.46 -3.02
CA SER A 11 -10.20 -0.85 -2.69
C SER A 11 -11.65 -0.83 -2.22
N SER A 12 -12.30 -1.96 -2.37
CA SER A 12 -13.57 -2.33 -1.74
C SER A 12 -13.38 -2.91 -0.33
N LEU A 13 -12.24 -2.64 0.32
CA LEU A 13 -11.85 -3.18 1.62
C LEU A 13 -11.89 -2.10 2.70
N VAL A 14 -12.54 -2.41 3.83
CA VAL A 14 -12.49 -1.60 5.04
C VAL A 14 -11.87 -2.41 6.17
N VAL A 15 -10.83 -1.85 6.80
CA VAL A 15 -10.23 -2.44 8.01
C VAL A 15 -10.94 -1.90 9.24
N ILE A 16 -11.60 -2.77 10.00
CA ILE A 16 -12.31 -2.40 11.22
C ILE A 16 -11.43 -2.71 12.43
N TYR A 17 -11.30 -1.73 13.31
CA TYR A 17 -10.57 -1.83 14.56
C TYR A 17 -11.53 -1.81 15.76
N THR A 18 -11.07 -2.36 16.88
CA THR A 18 -11.67 -2.15 18.20
C THR A 18 -11.45 -0.70 18.69
N PRO A 19 -12.21 -0.21 19.68
CA PRO A 19 -11.94 1.10 20.29
C PRO A 19 -10.51 1.24 20.83
N GLU A 20 -9.88 0.13 21.23
CA GLU A 20 -8.50 0.07 21.71
C GLU A 20 -7.47 0.05 20.56
N GLY A 21 -7.90 0.14 19.30
CA GLY A 21 -7.03 0.19 18.13
C GLY A 21 -6.47 -1.17 17.67
N LYS A 22 -7.00 -2.29 18.18
CA LYS A 22 -6.63 -3.64 17.71
C LYS A 22 -7.43 -4.02 16.48
N PHE A 23 -6.80 -4.70 15.52
CA PHE A 23 -7.48 -5.26 14.35
C PHE A 23 -8.67 -6.13 14.80
N LYS A 24 -9.84 -5.90 14.22
CA LYS A 24 -11.05 -6.68 14.51
C LYS A 24 -11.41 -7.58 13.34
N ARG A 25 -11.56 -7.00 12.15
CA ARG A 25 -11.91 -7.73 10.92
C ARG A 25 -11.75 -6.87 9.69
N TYR A 26 -11.71 -7.53 8.55
CA TYR A 26 -11.97 -6.91 7.25
C TYR A 26 -13.49 -6.84 6.98
N LEU A 27 -13.92 -5.81 6.27
CA LEU A 27 -15.26 -5.68 5.72
C LEU A 27 -15.11 -5.40 4.22
N MET A 28 -15.56 -6.34 3.39
CA MET A 28 -15.68 -6.12 1.94
C MET A 28 -16.98 -5.37 1.66
N ILE A 29 -16.90 -4.26 0.94
CA ILE A 29 -18.07 -3.54 0.43
C ILE A 29 -18.38 -3.99 -1.01
N PRO A 30 -19.63 -3.92 -1.49
CA PRO A 30 -20.01 -4.53 -2.77
C PRO A 30 -19.38 -3.91 -4.02
N ARG A 31 -18.83 -2.69 -3.90
CA ARG A 31 -18.24 -1.92 -5.00
C ARG A 31 -17.07 -1.11 -4.49
N SER A 32 -16.00 -1.03 -5.28
CA SER A 32 -14.93 -0.06 -5.08
C SER A 32 -15.46 1.37 -5.22
N PRO A 33 -14.77 2.38 -4.67
CA PRO A 33 -15.17 3.78 -4.81
C PRO A 33 -15.32 4.18 -6.27
N THR A 34 -16.36 4.98 -6.57
CA THR A 34 -16.65 5.43 -7.94
C THR A 34 -15.57 6.36 -8.50
N LEU A 35 -14.92 7.14 -7.63
CA LEU A 35 -13.84 8.05 -7.99
C LEU A 35 -12.83 8.12 -6.84
N VAL A 36 -11.55 8.04 -7.19
CA VAL A 36 -10.44 8.38 -6.30
C VAL A 36 -9.72 9.59 -6.89
N LEU A 37 -9.93 10.75 -6.27
CA LEU A 37 -9.26 11.99 -6.66
C LEU A 37 -8.08 12.27 -5.72
N VAL A 38 -6.91 12.50 -6.29
CA VAL A 38 -5.67 12.79 -5.56
C VAL A 38 -5.06 14.06 -6.16
N ASP A 39 -4.87 15.06 -5.31
CA ASP A 39 -4.20 16.31 -5.68
C ASP A 39 -2.73 16.22 -5.26
N SER A 40 -1.82 16.18 -6.22
CA SER A 40 -0.39 16.02 -5.97
C SER A 40 0.23 17.19 -5.22
N SER A 41 -0.33 18.40 -5.33
CA SER A 41 0.12 19.56 -4.56
C SER A 41 -0.17 19.40 -3.07
N ILE A 42 -1.34 18.85 -2.74
CA ILE A 42 -1.71 18.51 -1.35
C ILE A 42 -0.81 17.39 -0.82
N ILE A 43 -0.52 16.37 -1.64
CA ILE A 43 0.41 15.30 -1.26
C ILE A 43 1.83 15.84 -1.01
N ALA A 44 2.33 16.70 -1.90
CA ALA A 44 3.67 17.30 -1.77
C ALA A 44 3.81 18.18 -0.53
N ALA A 45 2.75 18.89 -0.15
CA ALA A 45 2.71 19.72 1.05
C ALA A 45 2.67 18.91 2.36
N ALA A 46 2.29 17.63 2.33
CA ALA A 46 2.21 16.80 3.52
C ALA A 46 3.61 16.38 4.02
N PRO A 47 3.78 16.08 5.33
CA PRO A 47 5.04 15.57 5.85
C PRO A 47 5.51 14.31 5.11
N VAL A 48 6.73 14.34 4.55
CA VAL A 48 7.29 13.29 3.67
C VAL A 48 7.17 11.87 4.23
N ARG A 49 7.18 11.69 5.55
CA ARG A 49 6.98 10.39 6.20
C ARG A 49 5.73 9.65 5.72
N PHE A 50 4.68 10.38 5.30
CA PHE A 50 3.47 9.78 4.78
C PHE A 50 3.68 9.21 3.38
N LEU A 51 4.42 9.90 2.50
CA LEU A 51 4.81 9.32 1.21
C LEU A 51 5.69 8.08 1.42
N VAL A 52 6.68 8.16 2.31
CA VAL A 52 7.59 7.03 2.61
C VAL A 52 6.83 5.83 3.18
N SER A 53 5.83 6.06 4.04
CA SER A 53 4.94 5.00 4.52
C SER A 53 4.21 4.31 3.36
N GLY A 54 3.67 5.08 2.40
CA GLY A 54 2.97 4.50 1.25
C GLY A 54 3.90 3.78 0.28
N ILE A 55 5.14 4.26 0.12
CA ILE A 55 6.17 3.53 -0.64
C ILE A 55 6.44 2.18 0.03
N GLY A 56 6.50 2.13 1.36
CA GLY A 56 6.63 0.88 2.11
C GLY A 56 5.46 -0.07 1.89
N ASP A 57 4.23 0.45 1.91
CA ASP A 57 3.00 -0.32 1.65
C ASP A 57 3.00 -0.91 0.22
N ALA A 58 3.25 -0.04 -0.76
CA ALA A 58 3.25 -0.38 -2.16
C ALA A 58 4.41 -1.30 -2.61
N LEU A 59 5.50 -1.34 -1.83
CA LEU A 59 6.61 -2.25 -2.07
C LEU A 59 6.21 -3.71 -1.80
N ALA A 60 5.37 -3.96 -0.79
CA ALA A 60 4.92 -5.30 -0.44
C ALA A 60 4.03 -5.91 -1.54
N THR A 61 3.24 -5.07 -2.24
CA THR A 61 2.24 -5.50 -3.21
C THR A 61 2.77 -6.50 -4.24
N TRP A 62 3.96 -6.25 -4.82
CA TRP A 62 4.51 -7.16 -5.84
C TRP A 62 4.84 -8.53 -5.26
N PHE A 63 5.56 -8.56 -4.15
CA PHE A 63 6.01 -9.82 -3.54
C PHE A 63 4.83 -10.65 -3.05
N GLU A 64 3.81 -10.02 -2.48
CA GLU A 64 2.60 -10.70 -2.05
C GLU A 64 1.78 -11.23 -3.23
N ALA A 65 1.57 -10.42 -4.27
CA ALA A 65 0.83 -10.83 -5.44
C ALA A 65 1.56 -11.97 -6.20
N GLU A 66 2.89 -11.91 -6.28
CA GLU A 66 3.70 -12.96 -6.94
C GLU A 66 3.67 -14.28 -6.18
N ASP A 67 3.79 -14.26 -4.85
CA ASP A 67 3.62 -15.46 -4.01
C ASP A 67 2.25 -16.11 -4.23
N CYS A 68 1.21 -15.28 -4.33
CA CYS A 68 -0.15 -15.73 -4.57
C CYS A 68 -0.35 -16.30 -5.97
N ARG A 69 0.29 -15.70 -6.99
CA ARG A 69 0.31 -16.22 -8.36
C ARG A 69 0.96 -17.60 -8.42
N ILE A 70 2.14 -17.76 -7.79
CA ILE A 70 2.90 -19.02 -7.77
C ILE A 70 2.10 -20.12 -7.05
N LYS A 71 1.44 -19.78 -5.93
CA LYS A 71 0.63 -20.73 -5.14
C LYS A 71 -0.76 -21.00 -5.72
N GLY A 72 -1.15 -20.31 -6.79
CA GLY A 72 -2.50 -20.43 -7.39
C GLY A 72 -3.62 -20.03 -6.43
N ALA A 73 -3.35 -19.10 -5.51
CA ALA A 73 -4.28 -18.77 -4.44
C ALA A 73 -5.31 -17.69 -4.85
N GLY A 74 -6.52 -17.75 -4.28
CA GLY A 74 -7.60 -16.82 -4.60
C GLY A 74 -7.41 -15.43 -3.96
N ASN A 75 -7.64 -14.37 -4.73
CA ASN A 75 -7.57 -12.96 -4.34
C ASN A 75 -8.67 -12.56 -3.33
N MET A 76 -8.89 -11.25 -3.10
CA MET A 76 -9.90 -10.77 -2.15
C MET A 76 -11.34 -11.16 -2.53
N THR A 77 -11.59 -11.57 -3.78
CA THR A 77 -12.86 -12.14 -4.24
C THR A 77 -12.90 -13.67 -4.16
N THR A 78 -11.89 -14.30 -3.57
CA THR A 78 -11.66 -15.76 -3.50
C THR A 78 -11.43 -16.46 -4.85
N ARG A 79 -11.23 -15.69 -5.93
CA ARG A 79 -10.98 -16.19 -7.29
C ARG A 79 -9.50 -15.99 -7.67
N PRO A 80 -8.96 -16.74 -8.64
CA PRO A 80 -7.64 -16.47 -9.18
C PRO A 80 -7.51 -15.01 -9.63
N GLY A 81 -6.38 -14.37 -9.34
CA GLY A 81 -6.07 -13.04 -9.83
C GLY A 81 -5.90 -13.03 -11.35
N PRO A 82 -6.39 -12.00 -12.07
CA PRO A 82 -6.11 -11.86 -13.49
C PRO A 82 -4.65 -11.49 -13.72
N MET A 83 -4.09 -11.85 -14.88
CA MET A 83 -2.71 -11.48 -15.27
C MET A 83 -2.45 -9.97 -15.14
N THR A 84 -3.45 -9.14 -15.47
CA THR A 84 -3.37 -7.69 -15.33
C THR A 84 -3.06 -7.26 -13.89
N ALA A 85 -3.63 -7.91 -12.86
CA ALA A 85 -3.36 -7.53 -11.48
C ALA A 85 -1.90 -7.80 -11.09
N PHE A 86 -1.33 -8.92 -11.54
CA PHE A 86 0.07 -9.26 -11.28
C PHE A 86 1.03 -8.30 -12.01
N GLU A 87 0.74 -7.95 -13.27
CA GLU A 87 1.55 -6.98 -14.01
C GLU A 87 1.45 -5.57 -13.42
N LEU A 88 0.28 -5.15 -12.92
CA LEU A 88 0.14 -3.89 -12.19
C LEU A 88 0.96 -3.89 -10.88
N ALA A 89 0.95 -5.00 -10.14
CA ALA A 89 1.76 -5.15 -8.93
C ALA A 89 3.27 -5.08 -9.26
N ARG A 90 3.72 -5.74 -10.34
CA ARG A 90 5.11 -5.65 -10.81
C ARG A 90 5.48 -4.24 -11.29
N PHE A 91 4.55 -3.58 -11.99
CA PHE A 91 4.75 -2.22 -12.46
C PHE A 91 4.82 -1.22 -11.30
N CYS A 92 4.05 -1.43 -10.24
CA CYS A 92 4.19 -0.72 -8.98
C CYS A 92 5.64 -0.80 -8.45
N TYR A 93 6.16 -2.01 -8.28
CA TYR A 93 7.53 -2.23 -7.80
C TYR A 93 8.58 -1.52 -8.65
N THR A 94 8.54 -1.70 -9.98
CA THR A 94 9.52 -1.08 -10.89
C THR A 94 9.43 0.45 -10.90
N THR A 95 8.23 1.01 -10.76
CA THR A 95 8.00 2.46 -10.63
C THR A 95 8.61 3.00 -9.34
N LEU A 96 8.42 2.31 -8.22
CA LEU A 96 9.03 2.68 -6.93
C LEU A 96 10.55 2.62 -6.97
N MET A 97 11.12 1.58 -7.57
CA MET A 97 12.58 1.44 -7.71
C MET A 97 13.17 2.56 -8.58
N ARG A 98 12.44 3.01 -9.60
CA ARG A 98 12.89 4.07 -10.51
C ARG A 98 12.75 5.47 -9.91
N TYR A 99 11.61 5.78 -9.30
CA TYR A 99 11.25 7.15 -8.93
C TYR A 99 11.14 7.41 -7.43
N GLY A 100 11.08 6.37 -6.58
CA GLY A 100 10.79 6.51 -5.15
C GLY A 100 11.73 7.47 -4.40
N ARG A 101 13.05 7.40 -4.69
CA ARG A 101 14.03 8.33 -4.09
C ARG A 101 13.81 9.77 -4.55
N LEU A 102 13.54 9.98 -5.84
CA LEU A 102 13.30 11.31 -6.41
C LEU A 102 12.01 11.92 -5.87
N ALA A 103 10.94 11.14 -5.77
CA ALA A 103 9.67 11.57 -5.19
C ALA A 103 9.80 11.94 -3.70
N LYS A 104 10.57 11.17 -2.92
CA LYS A 104 10.88 11.51 -1.53
C LYS A 104 11.56 12.88 -1.43
N LEU A 105 12.60 13.12 -2.23
CA LEU A 105 13.32 14.40 -2.23
C LEU A 105 12.40 15.56 -2.66
N ALA A 106 11.54 15.35 -3.66
CA ALA A 106 10.56 16.34 -4.09
C ALA A 106 9.57 16.70 -2.96
N CYS A 107 9.05 15.70 -2.23
CA CYS A 107 8.18 15.93 -1.07
C CYS A 107 8.90 16.59 0.12
N GLU A 108 10.20 16.33 0.33
CA GLU A 108 11.00 17.06 1.34
C GLU A 108 11.11 18.55 1.03
N GLN A 109 11.00 18.92 -0.25
CA GLN A 109 11.05 20.29 -0.73
C GLN A 109 9.64 20.87 -1.00
N HIS A 110 8.58 20.12 -0.71
CA HIS A 110 7.19 20.50 -1.00
C HIS A 110 6.93 20.82 -2.48
N GLN A 111 7.58 20.11 -3.39
CA GLN A 111 7.47 20.33 -4.84
C GLN A 111 6.79 19.15 -5.53
N VAL A 112 5.92 19.47 -6.49
CA VAL A 112 5.41 18.50 -7.47
C VAL A 112 6.42 18.42 -8.60
N THR A 113 6.96 17.23 -8.82
CA THR A 113 7.91 16.95 -9.90
C THR A 113 7.38 15.80 -10.76
N PRO A 114 7.87 15.64 -12.00
CA PRO A 114 7.49 14.50 -12.85
C PRO A 114 7.81 13.12 -12.21
N ALA A 115 8.69 13.07 -11.21
CA ALA A 115 8.97 11.83 -10.47
C ALA A 115 7.98 11.56 -9.33
N LEU A 116 7.27 12.59 -8.83
CA LEU A 116 6.29 12.43 -7.76
C LEU A 116 5.01 11.76 -8.26
N GLU A 117 4.50 12.18 -9.43
CA GLU A 117 3.23 11.67 -9.97
C GLU A 117 3.21 10.14 -10.13
N PRO A 118 4.24 9.49 -10.74
CA PRO A 118 4.27 8.04 -10.85
C PRO A 118 4.32 7.33 -9.50
N VAL A 119 4.94 7.94 -8.48
CA VAL A 119 4.99 7.35 -7.13
C VAL A 119 3.65 7.52 -6.40
N ILE A 120 2.95 8.63 -6.60
CA ILE A 120 1.56 8.78 -6.12
C ILE A 120 0.66 7.75 -6.79
N GLU A 121 0.76 7.56 -8.09
CA GLU A 121 0.02 6.54 -8.84
C GLU A 121 0.37 5.12 -8.34
N ALA A 122 1.66 4.83 -8.14
CA ALA A 122 2.10 3.55 -7.61
C ALA A 122 1.49 3.28 -6.22
N ASN A 123 1.57 4.26 -5.31
CA ASN A 123 1.05 4.15 -3.94
C ASN A 123 -0.47 4.06 -3.85
N LYS A 124 -1.23 4.37 -4.92
CA LYS A 124 -2.70 4.46 -4.89
C LYS A 124 -3.36 3.50 -5.86
N LEU A 125 -3.05 3.63 -7.12
CA LEU A 125 -3.70 2.90 -8.19
C LEU A 125 -3.06 1.54 -8.39
N LEU A 126 -1.75 1.51 -8.65
CA LEU A 126 -1.07 0.26 -9.00
C LEU A 126 -1.03 -0.70 -7.81
N SER A 127 -0.63 -0.17 -6.65
CA SER A 127 -0.63 -0.95 -5.40
C SER A 127 -2.04 -1.37 -5.00
N GLY A 128 -3.03 -0.45 -5.07
CA GLY A 128 -4.43 -0.71 -4.75
C GLY A 128 -5.04 -1.86 -5.55
N LEU A 129 -4.91 -1.81 -6.88
CA LEU A 129 -5.40 -2.86 -7.78
C LEU A 129 -4.58 -4.14 -7.65
N GLY A 130 -3.27 -4.01 -7.49
CA GLY A 130 -2.34 -5.14 -7.32
C GLY A 130 -2.66 -5.95 -6.06
N PHE A 131 -2.90 -5.30 -4.92
CA PHE A 131 -3.20 -6.03 -3.69
C PHE A 131 -4.60 -6.65 -3.74
N GLU A 132 -5.61 -5.90 -4.19
CA GLU A 132 -7.00 -6.34 -4.07
C GLU A 132 -7.29 -7.47 -5.06
N SER A 133 -6.83 -7.31 -6.30
CA SER A 133 -7.06 -8.27 -7.39
C SER A 133 -5.94 -9.31 -7.52
N GLY A 134 -4.74 -9.04 -7.02
CA GLY A 134 -3.59 -9.94 -7.03
C GLY A 134 -3.35 -10.73 -5.73
N ARG A 135 -3.92 -10.26 -4.59
CA ARG A 135 -3.98 -10.87 -3.23
C ARG A 135 -3.03 -10.28 -2.17
N LEU A 136 -3.48 -10.26 -0.90
CA LEU A 136 -2.69 -10.14 0.33
C LEU A 136 -2.20 -11.51 0.79
N ALA A 137 -0.88 -11.70 0.99
CA ALA A 137 -0.33 -12.98 1.44
C ALA A 137 0.02 -12.96 2.94
N ALA A 138 0.90 -12.06 3.37
CA ALA A 138 1.60 -12.16 4.65
C ALA A 138 1.92 -10.80 5.32
N ALA A 139 2.17 -9.73 4.56
CA ALA A 139 2.59 -8.46 5.16
C ALA A 139 1.49 -7.84 6.02
N PRO A 140 0.20 -7.90 5.64
CA PRO A 140 -0.87 -7.42 6.51
C PRO A 140 -1.18 -8.37 7.67
N ALA A 141 -0.89 -9.67 7.55
CA ALA A 141 -1.01 -10.60 8.67
C ALA A 141 0.05 -10.34 9.75
N ILE A 142 1.30 -10.07 9.34
CA ILE A 142 2.39 -9.64 10.24
C ILE A 142 2.08 -8.25 10.82
N HIS A 143 1.65 -7.30 9.99
CA HIS A 143 1.20 -5.97 10.42
C HIS A 143 0.07 -6.03 11.46
N ASN A 144 -0.92 -6.91 11.25
CA ASN A 144 -2.08 -7.07 12.14
C ASN A 144 -1.74 -7.85 13.41
N GLY A 145 -0.70 -8.69 13.41
CA GLY A 145 -0.22 -9.43 14.59
C GLY A 145 0.73 -8.64 15.50
N MET A 146 1.45 -7.64 14.97
CA MET A 146 2.39 -6.81 15.73
C MET A 146 1.82 -5.94 16.88
N PRO A 147 0.53 -5.55 16.95
CA PRO A 147 -0.04 -4.87 18.12
C PRO A 147 -0.10 -5.73 19.40
N VAL A 148 0.19 -7.03 19.32
CA VAL A 148 0.20 -7.98 20.45
C VAL A 148 1.53 -7.95 21.23
N LEU A 149 2.58 -7.30 20.70
CA LEU A 149 3.88 -7.19 21.36
C LEU A 149 3.93 -6.00 22.35
N PRO A 150 4.47 -6.16 23.57
CA PRO A 150 4.68 -5.06 24.51
C PRO A 150 5.56 -3.97 23.87
N ALA A 151 5.19 -2.71 24.08
CA ALA A 151 5.61 -1.57 23.26
C ALA A 151 7.13 -1.43 23.02
N PRO A 152 7.53 -1.07 21.79
CA PRO A 152 8.62 -0.15 21.55
C PRO A 152 8.10 1.20 21.05
N THR A 153 8.91 2.23 21.30
CA THR A 153 8.66 3.68 21.19
C THR A 153 7.87 4.15 19.95
N GLN A 154 7.20 5.30 20.09
CA GLN A 154 6.30 5.96 19.13
C GLN A 154 6.79 6.01 17.65
N ALA A 155 8.11 5.91 17.43
CA ALA A 155 8.77 5.82 16.13
C ALA A 155 8.47 4.50 15.37
N TRP A 156 8.36 3.37 16.06
CA TRP A 156 8.13 2.05 15.45
C TRP A 156 6.69 1.84 14.96
N ARG A 157 5.75 2.71 15.37
CA ARG A 157 4.34 2.54 15.05
C ARG A 157 3.96 2.94 13.62
N ARG A 158 4.82 3.66 12.91
CA ARG A 158 4.45 4.44 11.71
C ARG A 158 5.19 4.04 10.42
N THR A 159 6.05 3.03 10.46
CA THR A 159 6.82 2.51 9.31
C THR A 159 6.74 0.97 9.31
N LYS A 160 5.52 0.42 9.25
CA LYS A 160 5.28 -1.00 9.61
C LYS A 160 5.23 -1.98 8.44
N VAL A 161 5.21 -1.51 7.19
CA VAL A 161 5.10 -2.42 6.02
C VAL A 161 6.46 -2.86 5.47
N ALA A 162 7.55 -2.18 5.85
CA ALA A 162 8.90 -2.45 5.33
C ALA A 162 9.68 -3.57 6.05
N VAL A 163 9.07 -4.32 6.97
CA VAL A 163 9.76 -5.36 7.76
C VAL A 163 9.18 -6.74 7.43
N GLY A 164 9.63 -7.33 6.33
CA GLY A 164 9.54 -8.77 6.03
C GLY A 164 10.95 -9.31 5.80
N PRO A 165 11.29 -10.54 6.26
CA PRO A 165 12.64 -11.08 6.11
C PRO A 165 12.95 -11.36 4.63
N PRO A 166 14.21 -11.16 4.18
CA PRO A 166 14.66 -11.76 2.93
C PRO A 166 14.73 -13.28 3.16
N ALA A 167 13.98 -14.03 2.36
CA ALA A 167 14.18 -15.46 2.16
C ALA A 167 14.44 -15.69 0.67
#